data_AF-A0A931E6T3-F1
#
_entry.id   AF-A0A931E6T3-F1
#
_cell.length_a   1.000
_cell.length_b   1.000
_cell.length_c   1.000
_cell.angle_alpha   90.00
_cell.angle_beta   90.00
_cell.angle_gamma   90.00
#
_symmetry.space_group_name_H-M   'P 1'
#
loop_
_entity.id
_entity.type
_entity.pdbx_description
1 polymer ?
#
loop_
_entity_poly.entity_id
_entity_poly.type
_entity_poly.pdbx_seq_one_letter_code
_entity_poly.pdbx_strand_id
1 'polypeptide(L)'
;MKKFLLITIAFIGVSFYSKAQCDSTIKWNCNKLKITDASGNVLVEKDERSTVVVDKKSVVITPEDANGEMTGTVSAFDCNWQQLGKEGKTVVKADITDGSGNVRHATITIEAAKGKTTITLVAAEEQTTITLDVADYAVVK
;
A
#
# COMPACT_ATOMS: atom_id res chain seq x y z
N MET A 1 24.12 44.18 31.83
CA MET A 1 23.05 43.43 32.53
C MET A 1 22.10 42.92 31.46
N LYS A 2 22.31 41.68 31.00
CA LYS A 2 21.52 40.49 31.35
C LYS A 2 20.02 40.67 31.05
N LYS A 3 19.55 39.90 30.05
CA LYS A 3 18.26 39.19 29.94
C LYS A 3 17.57 39.40 28.58
N PHE A 4 18.08 38.77 27.51
CA PHE A 4 17.29 38.47 26.30
C PHE A 4 17.81 37.21 25.62
N LEU A 5 17.93 36.13 26.39
CA LEU A 5 18.31 34.82 25.89
C LEU A 5 17.56 33.79 26.73
N LEU A 6 16.47 33.19 26.20
CA LEU A 6 15.88 31.90 26.63
C LEU A 6 14.43 31.69 26.13
N ILE A 7 14.17 31.69 24.81
CA ILE A 7 13.01 30.95 24.26
C ILE A 7 13.39 30.44 22.86
N THR A 8 14.24 29.42 22.77
CA THR A 8 14.55 28.77 21.48
C THR A 8 14.95 27.30 21.66
N ILE A 9 14.26 26.54 22.50
CA ILE A 9 14.43 25.08 22.57
C ILE A 9 13.09 24.42 22.88
N ALA A 10 12.24 24.24 21.86
CA ALA A 10 11.05 23.39 21.95
C ALA A 10 10.50 22.99 20.56
N PHE A 11 11.36 22.56 19.62
CA PHE A 11 10.89 22.04 18.32
C PHE A 11 11.78 20.91 17.75
N ILE A 12 12.32 20.04 18.60
CA ILE A 12 12.99 18.82 18.15
C ILE A 12 12.32 17.63 18.82
N GLY A 13 11.28 17.10 18.19
CA GLY A 13 10.60 15.92 18.73
C GLY A 13 9.33 15.51 18.00
N VAL A 14 9.38 15.33 16.67
CA VAL A 14 8.26 14.67 15.96
C VAL A 14 8.66 13.66 14.88
N SER A 15 9.95 13.50 14.55
CA SER A 15 10.35 12.69 13.38
C SER A 15 10.58 11.19 13.64
N PHE A 16 10.30 10.65 14.84
CA PHE A 16 10.55 9.23 15.14
C PHE A 16 9.34 8.30 14.92
N TYR A 17 8.12 8.83 14.78
CA TYR A 17 6.92 7.97 14.68
C TYR A 17 6.75 7.31 13.30
N SER A 18 7.33 7.88 12.24
CA SER A 18 7.18 7.34 10.89
C SER A 18 7.95 6.04 10.65
N LYS A 19 8.95 5.68 11.49
CA LYS A 19 9.77 4.48 11.25
C LYS A 19 9.09 3.18 11.66
N ALA A 20 8.43 3.15 12.82
CA ALA A 20 7.81 1.92 13.33
C ALA A 20 6.63 1.44 12.46
N GLN A 21 5.89 2.36 11.86
CA GLN A 21 4.76 2.03 10.97
C GLN A 21 5.22 1.28 9.71
N CYS A 22 6.41 1.60 9.21
CA CYS A 22 6.99 1.01 8.01
C CYS A 22 7.69 -0.33 8.25
N ASP A 23 7.91 -0.73 9.50
CA ASP A 23 8.53 -2.01 9.88
C ASP A 23 7.50 -3.10 10.20
N SER A 24 6.20 -2.79 10.17
CA SER A 24 5.13 -3.72 10.52
C SER A 24 4.53 -4.39 9.29
N THR A 25 4.02 -5.62 9.45
CA THR A 25 3.18 -6.26 8.44
C THR A 25 1.78 -5.68 8.52
N ILE A 26 1.25 -5.16 7.41
CA ILE A 26 -0.07 -4.55 7.35
C ILE A 26 -0.99 -5.40 6.48
N LYS A 27 -2.17 -5.71 7.02
CA LYS A 27 -3.27 -6.32 6.27
C LYS A 27 -4.28 -5.23 5.90
N TRP A 28 -4.53 -5.05 4.62
CA TRP A 28 -5.52 -4.14 4.06
C TRP A 28 -6.74 -4.95 3.62
N ASN A 29 -7.91 -4.62 4.13
CA ASN A 29 -9.17 -5.22 3.69
C ASN A 29 -9.82 -4.29 2.67
N CYS A 30 -9.99 -4.80 1.45
CA CYS A 30 -10.54 -4.06 0.32
C CYS A 30 -11.98 -4.49 0.08
N ASN A 31 -12.79 -3.60 -0.49
CA ASN A 31 -14.22 -3.85 -0.76
C ASN A 31 -14.65 -3.52 -2.19
N LYS A 32 -13.77 -2.95 -3.00
CA LYS A 32 -14.05 -2.62 -4.40
C LYS A 32 -12.85 -2.90 -5.27
N LEU A 33 -13.08 -3.51 -6.42
CA LEU A 33 -12.12 -3.72 -7.48
C LEU A 33 -12.48 -2.89 -8.69
N LYS A 34 -11.48 -2.23 -9.27
CA LYS A 34 -11.56 -1.56 -10.56
C LYS A 34 -10.37 -1.94 -11.43
N ILE A 35 -10.62 -2.30 -12.68
CA ILE A 35 -9.59 -2.56 -13.70
C ILE A 35 -9.76 -1.54 -14.81
N THR A 36 -8.69 -0.80 -15.10
CA THR A 36 -8.66 0.15 -16.22
C THR A 36 -7.65 -0.24 -17.26
N ASP A 37 -7.95 0.02 -18.52
CA ASP A 37 -6.98 -0.10 -19.62
C ASP A 37 -5.96 1.06 -19.63
N ALA A 38 -4.97 0.97 -20.51
CA ALA A 38 -3.95 1.99 -20.70
C ALA A 38 -4.49 3.36 -21.17
N SER A 39 -5.71 3.41 -21.70
CA SER A 39 -6.39 4.66 -22.09
C SER A 39 -7.20 5.26 -20.95
N GLY A 40 -7.26 4.59 -19.79
CA GLY A 40 -8.04 5.00 -18.63
C GLY A 40 -9.51 4.58 -18.67
N ASN A 41 -9.93 3.76 -19.65
CA ASN A 41 -11.29 3.25 -19.69
C ASN A 41 -11.47 2.16 -18.62
N VAL A 42 -12.63 2.17 -17.97
CA VAL A 42 -12.99 1.13 -17.00
C VAL A 42 -13.42 -0.13 -17.76
N LEU A 43 -12.66 -1.21 -17.60
CA LEU A 43 -12.98 -2.53 -18.16
C LEU A 43 -13.86 -3.33 -17.20
N VAL A 44 -13.56 -3.24 -15.90
CA VAL A 44 -14.27 -3.92 -14.82
C VAL A 44 -14.37 -2.99 -13.63
N GLU A 45 -15.54 -2.93 -13.01
CA GLU A 45 -15.74 -2.33 -11.70
C GLU A 45 -16.79 -3.14 -10.95
N LYS A 46 -16.44 -3.64 -9.77
CA LYS A 46 -17.35 -4.43 -8.93
C LYS A 46 -17.01 -4.29 -7.46
N ASP A 47 -18.04 -4.42 -6.63
CA ASP A 47 -17.84 -4.63 -5.21
C ASP A 47 -17.33 -6.06 -5.01
N GLU A 48 -16.14 -6.18 -4.45
CA GLU A 48 -15.44 -7.45 -4.24
C GLU A 48 -14.58 -7.32 -3.00
N ARG A 49 -14.71 -8.27 -2.07
CA ARG A 49 -13.80 -8.31 -0.93
C ARG A 49 -12.47 -8.92 -1.35
N SER A 50 -11.40 -8.33 -0.85
CA SER A 50 -10.07 -8.93 -0.98
C SER A 50 -9.20 -8.47 0.16
N THR A 51 -8.11 -9.20 0.40
CA THR A 51 -7.12 -8.80 1.39
C THR A 51 -5.76 -8.68 0.75
N VAL A 52 -5.04 -7.62 1.10
CA VAL A 52 -3.66 -7.39 0.68
C VAL A 52 -2.79 -7.32 1.92
N VAL A 53 -1.90 -8.29 2.09
CA VAL A 53 -0.94 -8.34 3.21
C VAL A 53 0.43 -7.96 2.67
N VAL A 54 1.04 -6.93 3.26
CA VAL A 54 2.27 -6.34 2.76
C VAL A 54 3.24 -6.12 3.91
N ASP A 55 4.48 -6.54 3.71
CA ASP A 55 5.63 -6.16 4.53
C ASP A 55 6.87 -5.92 3.64
N LYS A 56 8.05 -5.73 4.27
CA LYS A 56 9.30 -5.45 3.55
C LYS A 56 9.83 -6.61 2.72
N LYS A 57 9.32 -7.82 2.91
CA LYS A 57 9.82 -9.06 2.30
C LYS A 57 8.80 -9.68 1.36
N SER A 58 7.51 -9.53 1.65
CA SER A 58 6.46 -10.25 0.96
C SER A 58 5.21 -9.42 0.71
N VAL A 59 4.49 -9.82 -0.33
CA VAL A 59 3.14 -9.38 -0.63
C VAL A 59 2.27 -10.62 -0.84
N VAL A 60 1.09 -10.63 -0.24
CA VAL A 60 0.05 -11.65 -0.47
C VAL A 60 -1.26 -10.95 -0.80
N ILE A 61 -1.90 -11.36 -1.88
CA ILE A 61 -3.18 -10.82 -2.33
C ILE A 61 -4.15 -12.00 -2.40
N THR A 62 -5.23 -11.93 -1.63
CA THR A 62 -6.23 -13.00 -1.52
C THR A 62 -7.61 -12.43 -1.88
N PRO A 63 -8.20 -12.84 -3.03
CA PRO A 63 -9.59 -12.55 -3.37
C PRO A 63 -10.59 -13.20 -2.41
N GLU A 64 -11.86 -12.75 -2.41
CA GLU A 64 -12.91 -13.27 -1.49
C GLU A 64 -13.14 -14.79 -1.61
N ASP A 65 -13.08 -15.33 -2.82
CA ASP A 65 -13.28 -16.76 -3.07
C ASP A 65 -12.03 -17.61 -2.79
N ALA A 66 -10.92 -16.97 -2.35
CA ALA A 66 -9.60 -17.54 -2.10
C ALA A 66 -8.98 -18.30 -3.30
N ASN A 67 -9.64 -18.29 -4.46
CA ASN A 67 -9.08 -18.85 -5.68
C ASN A 67 -8.21 -17.78 -6.33
N GLY A 68 -7.01 -18.17 -6.79
CA GLY A 68 -6.09 -17.22 -7.38
C GLY A 68 -5.42 -16.31 -6.35
N GLU A 69 -5.12 -16.82 -5.15
CA GLU A 69 -4.16 -16.17 -4.25
C GLU A 69 -2.86 -15.89 -5.02
N MET A 70 -2.37 -14.66 -4.88
CA MET A 70 -1.12 -14.23 -5.48
C MET A 70 -0.12 -13.94 -4.38
N THR A 71 1.09 -14.46 -4.52
CA THR A 71 2.18 -14.25 -3.56
C THR A 71 3.38 -13.66 -4.28
N GLY A 72 4.15 -12.82 -3.60
CA GLY A 72 5.35 -12.29 -4.21
C GLY A 72 6.41 -11.82 -3.24
N THR A 73 7.63 -11.76 -3.76
CA THR A 73 8.82 -11.33 -3.02
C THR A 73 9.10 -9.86 -3.30
N VAL A 74 9.31 -9.08 -2.25
CA VAL A 74 9.57 -7.64 -2.35
C VAL A 74 11.03 -7.39 -2.69
N SER A 75 11.25 -6.63 -3.78
CA SER A 75 12.58 -6.20 -4.22
C SER A 75 12.90 -4.75 -3.81
N ALA A 76 11.87 -3.92 -3.61
CA ALA A 76 12.02 -2.58 -3.05
C ALA A 76 10.79 -2.17 -2.24
N PHE A 77 11.03 -1.46 -1.14
CA PHE A 77 9.98 -1.00 -0.23
C PHE A 77 10.27 0.43 0.19
N ASP A 78 9.49 1.38 -0.31
CA ASP A 78 9.52 2.79 0.10
C ASP A 78 8.25 3.12 0.87
N CYS A 79 8.40 3.75 2.03
CA CYS A 79 7.30 3.97 2.95
C CYS A 79 7.42 5.34 3.60
N ASN A 80 6.38 6.15 3.40
CA ASN A 80 6.33 7.53 3.83
C ASN A 80 4.91 7.86 4.32
N TRP A 81 4.59 7.36 5.51
CA TRP A 81 3.33 7.67 6.21
C TRP A 81 3.54 8.82 7.20
N GLN A 82 2.68 9.83 7.08
CA GLN A 82 2.47 10.80 8.16
C GLN A 82 1.52 10.20 9.20
N GLN A 83 0.44 9.58 8.70
CA GLN A 83 -0.50 8.82 9.49
C GLN A 83 -1.02 7.64 8.66
N LEU A 84 -0.66 6.41 9.04
CA LEU A 84 -1.05 5.18 8.34
C LEU A 84 -2.55 5.15 8.01
N GLY A 85 -2.86 4.91 6.74
CA GLY A 85 -4.24 4.81 6.22
C GLY A 85 -5.04 6.12 6.25
N LYS A 86 -4.41 7.27 6.54
CA LYS A 86 -5.05 8.59 6.44
C LYS A 86 -4.30 9.56 5.54
N GLU A 87 -2.98 9.62 5.68
CA GLU A 87 -2.12 10.55 4.94
C GLU A 87 -0.72 9.95 4.74
N GLY A 88 -0.34 9.79 3.47
CA GLY A 88 0.95 9.26 3.05
C GLY A 88 0.81 8.07 2.11
N LYS A 89 1.92 7.36 1.87
CA LYS A 89 1.91 6.19 0.99
C LYS A 89 3.04 5.20 1.27
N THR A 90 2.84 3.99 0.77
CA THR A 90 3.87 2.97 0.57
C THR A 90 3.93 2.59 -0.90
N VAL A 91 5.13 2.49 -1.46
CA VAL A 91 5.39 1.97 -2.80
C VAL A 91 6.24 0.70 -2.66
N VAL A 92 5.72 -0.40 -3.17
CA VAL A 92 6.35 -1.72 -3.12
C VAL A 92 6.62 -2.19 -4.55
N LYS A 93 7.85 -2.61 -4.82
CA LYS A 93 8.17 -3.37 -6.03
C LYS A 93 8.31 -4.83 -5.64
N ALA A 94 7.61 -5.71 -6.34
CA ALA A 94 7.59 -7.13 -6.02
C ALA A 94 7.45 -7.99 -7.28
N ASP A 95 8.02 -9.18 -7.23
CA ASP A 95 7.78 -10.23 -8.21
C ASP A 95 6.60 -11.07 -7.70
N ILE A 96 5.42 -10.85 -8.28
CA ILE A 96 4.17 -11.51 -7.90
C ILE A 96 3.96 -12.74 -8.80
N THR A 97 3.74 -13.90 -8.20
CA THR A 97 3.34 -15.13 -8.89
C THR A 97 1.82 -15.24 -8.86
N ASP A 98 1.20 -15.35 -10.04
CA ASP A 98 -0.25 -15.55 -10.17
C ASP A 98 -0.66 -17.02 -9.93
N GLY A 99 -1.97 -17.28 -9.87
CA GLY A 99 -2.50 -18.64 -9.70
C GLY A 99 -2.20 -19.60 -10.87
N SER A 100 -1.68 -19.08 -12.00
CA SER A 100 -1.22 -19.88 -13.15
C SER A 100 0.29 -20.15 -13.11
N GLY A 101 1.01 -19.61 -12.12
CA GLY A 101 2.46 -19.74 -11.97
C GLY A 101 3.28 -18.73 -12.78
N ASN A 102 2.63 -17.73 -13.42
CA ASN A 102 3.38 -16.68 -14.12
C ASN A 102 3.87 -15.64 -13.12
N VAL A 103 5.09 -15.16 -13.35
CA VAL A 103 5.65 -14.04 -12.60
C VAL A 103 5.28 -12.72 -13.28
N ARG A 104 4.94 -11.73 -12.47
CA ARG A 104 4.65 -10.34 -12.84
C ARG A 104 5.51 -9.38 -12.04
N HIS A 105 6.24 -8.50 -12.73
CA HIS A 105 7.03 -7.46 -12.09
C HIS A 105 6.12 -6.28 -11.73
N ALA A 106 5.55 -6.34 -10.53
CA ALA A 106 4.52 -5.41 -10.08
C ALA A 106 5.12 -4.24 -9.28
N THR A 107 4.59 -3.03 -9.55
CA THR A 107 4.65 -1.89 -8.65
C THR A 107 3.30 -1.73 -7.99
N ILE A 108 3.29 -1.82 -6.66
CA ILE A 108 2.10 -1.69 -5.81
C ILE A 108 2.23 -0.38 -5.05
N THR A 109 1.25 0.50 -5.21
CA THR A 109 1.17 1.78 -4.50
C THR A 109 -0.03 1.76 -3.58
N ILE A 110 0.22 1.83 -2.27
CA ILE A 110 -0.81 1.96 -1.24
C ILE A 110 -0.75 3.41 -0.78
N GLU A 111 -1.76 4.20 -1.09
CA GLU A 111 -1.78 5.63 -0.76
C GLU A 111 -3.06 6.01 -0.05
N ALA A 112 -2.95 6.92 0.91
CA ALA A 112 -4.10 7.57 1.50
C ALA A 112 -3.99 9.08 1.40
N ALA A 113 -5.08 9.69 0.97
CA ALA A 113 -5.25 11.13 0.93
C ALA A 113 -6.67 11.45 1.39
N LYS A 114 -6.81 12.43 2.28
CA LYS A 114 -8.12 12.87 2.81
C LYS A 114 -8.93 11.72 3.44
N GLY A 115 -8.26 10.74 4.04
CA GLY A 115 -8.91 9.61 4.70
C GLY A 115 -9.49 8.53 3.78
N LYS A 116 -9.30 8.63 2.46
CA LYS A 116 -9.54 7.52 1.53
C LYS A 116 -8.21 6.83 1.24
N THR A 117 -8.17 5.51 1.39
CA THR A 117 -7.00 4.69 1.03
C THR A 117 -7.30 3.88 -0.23
N THR A 118 -6.34 3.83 -1.15
CA THR A 118 -6.41 3.05 -2.38
C THR A 118 -5.13 2.24 -2.58
N ILE A 119 -5.27 1.05 -3.16
CA ILE A 119 -4.13 0.23 -3.59
C ILE A 119 -4.16 0.15 -5.11
N THR A 120 -3.07 0.57 -5.75
CA THR A 120 -2.90 0.52 -7.20
C THR A 120 -1.81 -0.48 -7.55
N LEU A 121 -2.12 -1.45 -8.42
CA LEU A 121 -1.17 -2.44 -8.91
C LEU A 121 -0.98 -2.25 -10.41
N VAL A 122 0.29 -2.13 -10.81
CA VAL A 122 0.72 -2.05 -12.20
C VAL A 122 1.82 -3.07 -12.41
N ALA A 123 1.62 -4.02 -13.31
CA ALA A 123 2.63 -4.99 -13.72
C ALA A 123 3.25 -4.55 -15.04
N ALA A 124 4.57 -4.68 -15.19
CA ALA A 124 5.27 -4.27 -16.41
C ALA A 124 4.83 -5.06 -17.65
N GLU A 125 4.32 -6.26 -17.45
CA GLU A 125 3.84 -7.17 -18.50
C GLU A 125 2.39 -6.89 -18.92
N GLU A 126 1.67 -6.06 -18.17
CA GLU A 126 0.24 -5.83 -18.35
C GLU A 126 -0.04 -4.40 -18.82
N GLN A 127 -1.05 -4.23 -19.68
CA GLN A 127 -1.52 -2.91 -20.10
C GLN A 127 -2.71 -2.41 -19.28
N THR A 128 -2.97 -3.05 -18.15
CA THR A 128 -4.07 -2.71 -17.25
C THR A 128 -3.54 -2.26 -15.91
N THR A 129 -4.34 -1.43 -15.25
CA THR A 129 -4.12 -1.03 -13.86
C THR A 129 -5.24 -1.58 -13.01
N ILE A 130 -4.88 -2.24 -11.91
CA ILE A 130 -5.82 -2.70 -10.91
C ILE A 130 -5.84 -1.66 -9.79
N THR A 131 -7.02 -1.22 -9.39
CA THR A 131 -7.24 -0.33 -8.25
C THR A 131 -8.20 -0.99 -7.27
N LEU A 132 -7.81 -1.03 -6.00
CA LEU A 132 -8.62 -1.51 -4.90
C LEU A 132 -8.97 -0.34 -3.97
N ASP A 133 -10.26 -0.19 -3.65
CA ASP A 133 -10.66 0.68 -2.55
C ASP A 133 -10.54 -0.09 -1.22
N VAL A 134 -9.84 0.50 -0.27
CA VAL A 134 -9.60 -0.07 1.06
C VAL A 134 -10.73 0.35 2.00
N ALA A 135 -11.35 -0.64 2.65
CA ALA A 135 -12.36 -0.43 3.68
C ALA A 135 -11.72 -0.17 5.05
N ASP A 136 -10.76 -1.01 5.45
CA ASP A 136 -10.04 -0.89 6.71
C ASP A 136 -8.67 -1.58 6.64
N TYR A 137 -7.89 -1.47 7.72
CA TYR A 137 -6.59 -2.12 7.84
C TYR A 137 -6.30 -2.56 9.26
N ALA A 138 -5.40 -3.53 9.39
CA ALA A 138 -4.88 -4.01 10.66
C ALA A 138 -3.37 -4.21 10.60
N VAL A 139 -2.69 -3.87 11.69
CA VAL A 139 -1.28 -4.26 11.90
C VAL A 139 -1.26 -5.72 12.37
N VAL A 140 -0.60 -6.58 11.62
CA VAL A 140 -0.43 -8.00 11.94
C VAL A 140 0.85 -8.16 12.75
N LYS A 141 0.78 -8.88 13.88
CA LYS A 141 1.91 -9.18 14.76
C LYS A 141 2.50 -10.55 14.47
#